data_AF-A0A250IQZ8-F1
#
_entry.id   AF-A0A250IQZ8-F1
#
_cell.length_a   1.000
_cell.length_b   1.000
_cell.length_c   1.000
_cell.angle_alpha   90.00
_cell.angle_beta   90.00
_cell.angle_gamma   90.00
#
_symmetry.space_group_name_H-M   'P 1'
#
loop_
_entity.id
_entity.type
_entity.pdbx_description
1 polymer ?
#
loop_
_entity_poly.entity_id
_entity_poly.type
_entity_poly.pdbx_seq_one_letter_code
_entity_poly.pdbx_strand_id
1 'polypeptide(L)'
;MLRRMLAPRTIEIIQSTVPVLKVHGEAITTRFYQRLFESHPELRDVFNQARQREGKQQAALANAVYAAAQNIERLEAILPAVRNIAHKHRALGVVPEHYPIVGQHLLAAIKEVLGDAATGEILGAWAEAYQEIASVFISVERELYEKAHAQPGGWKGFRRFVVRNKRTEDPHATMFDLHPEDGQPIAPFTPGQYLTLKLTPPGDPRTHLRHAPLMPVEGNVYRLQVKQLEERTRADEALTFLRQHVQEGDVLLVASPAGVSSKQ
;
A
#
# COMPACT_ATOMS: atom_id res chain seq x y z
N MET A 1 -16.01 -12.64 -13.49
CA MET A 1 -14.84 -13.43 -13.96
C MET A 1 -15.02 -14.86 -13.50
N LEU A 2 -14.77 -15.86 -14.35
CA LEU A 2 -14.72 -17.26 -13.93
C LEU A 2 -13.54 -17.43 -12.95
N ARG A 3 -13.82 -17.79 -11.70
CA ARG A 3 -12.81 -18.18 -10.71
C ARG A 3 -12.17 -19.49 -11.20
N ARG A 4 -10.84 -19.55 -11.29
CA ARG A 4 -10.17 -20.82 -11.58
C ARG A 4 -10.18 -21.61 -10.28
N MET A 5 -11.04 -22.62 -10.19
CA MET A 5 -11.03 -23.48 -9.01
C MET A 5 -9.66 -24.18 -8.92
N LEU A 6 -8.96 -23.97 -7.81
CA LEU A 6 -7.76 -24.73 -7.51
C LEU A 6 -8.11 -26.22 -7.45
N ALA A 7 -7.20 -27.07 -7.91
CA ALA A 7 -7.37 -28.51 -7.80
C ALA A 7 -7.47 -28.91 -6.31
N PRO A 8 -8.26 -29.94 -5.95
CA PRO A 8 -8.36 -30.42 -4.57
C PRO A 8 -6.99 -30.74 -3.94
N ARG A 9 -6.08 -31.29 -4.76
CA ARG A 9 -4.70 -31.57 -4.33
C ARG A 9 -3.92 -30.29 -3.99
N THR A 10 -4.05 -29.24 -4.79
CA THR A 10 -3.45 -27.93 -4.52
C THR A 10 -3.95 -27.39 -3.17
N ILE A 11 -5.26 -27.46 -2.92
CA ILE A 11 -5.86 -27.00 -1.67
C ILE A 11 -5.32 -27.78 -0.47
N GLU A 12 -5.25 -29.10 -0.56
CA GLU A 12 -4.71 -29.98 0.49
C GLU A 12 -3.25 -29.62 0.82
N ILE A 13 -2.41 -29.38 -0.19
CA ILE A 13 -1.02 -28.97 -0.01
C ILE A 13 -0.92 -27.62 0.69
N ILE A 14 -1.73 -26.64 0.26
CA ILE A 14 -1.74 -25.32 0.90
C ILE A 14 -2.14 -25.46 2.36
N GLN A 15 -3.26 -26.11 2.66
CA GLN A 15 -3.77 -26.27 4.02
C GLN A 15 -2.79 -27.00 4.94
N SER A 16 -2.12 -28.05 4.45
CA SER A 16 -1.13 -28.81 5.22
C SER A 16 0.19 -28.05 5.44
N THR A 17 0.55 -27.13 4.55
CA THR A 17 1.83 -26.38 4.64
C THR A 17 1.69 -24.99 5.26
N VAL A 18 0.48 -24.44 5.38
CA VAL A 18 0.18 -23.16 6.07
C VAL A 18 0.80 -23.05 7.47
N PRO A 19 0.74 -24.08 8.35
CA PRO A 19 1.37 -24.02 9.67
C PRO A 19 2.89 -23.83 9.61
N VAL A 20 3.56 -24.44 8.63
CA VAL A 20 5.00 -24.30 8.41
C VAL A 20 5.35 -22.87 8.03
N LEU A 21 4.59 -22.27 7.10
CA LEU A 21 4.78 -20.86 6.73
C LEU A 21 4.51 -19.91 7.90
N LYS A 22 3.61 -20.25 8.82
CA LYS A 22 3.38 -19.45 10.03
C LYS A 22 4.60 -19.45 10.95
N VAL A 23 5.23 -20.61 11.13
CA VAL A 23 6.45 -20.75 11.97
C VAL A 23 7.63 -19.99 11.33
N HIS A 24 7.79 -20.07 10.01
CA HIS A 24 8.91 -19.45 9.29
C HIS A 24 8.58 -18.07 8.71
N GLY A 25 7.42 -17.49 9.03
CA GLY A 25 6.88 -16.31 8.34
C GLY A 25 7.79 -15.09 8.40
N GLU A 26 8.42 -14.85 9.55
CA GLU A 26 9.38 -13.75 9.72
C GLU A 26 10.64 -13.94 8.87
N ALA A 27 11.21 -15.15 8.85
CA ALA A 27 12.37 -15.48 8.05
C ALA A 27 12.06 -15.35 6.55
N ILE A 28 10.91 -15.89 6.10
CA ILE A 28 10.45 -15.82 4.72
C ILE A 28 10.26 -14.36 4.30
N THR A 29 9.57 -13.55 5.09
CA THR A 29 9.31 -12.15 4.74
C THR A 29 10.57 -11.29 4.77
N THR A 30 11.48 -11.53 5.71
CA THR A 30 12.80 -10.90 5.73
C THR A 30 13.56 -11.22 4.45
N ARG A 31 13.63 -12.50 4.07
CA ARG A 31 14.32 -12.93 2.86
C ARG A 31 13.66 -12.40 1.59
N PHE A 32 12.33 -12.39 1.54
CA PHE A 32 11.55 -11.80 0.45
C PHE A 32 11.95 -10.35 0.19
N TYR A 33 11.98 -9.50 1.21
CA TYR A 33 12.32 -8.09 1.03
C TYR A 33 13.79 -7.88 0.65
N GLN A 34 14.72 -8.69 1.17
CA GLN A 34 16.11 -8.65 0.72
C GLN A 34 16.19 -8.89 -0.80
N ARG A 35 15.60 -10.01 -1.26
CA ARG A 35 15.58 -10.37 -2.68
C ARG A 35 14.91 -9.31 -3.55
N LEU A 36 13.75 -8.82 -3.10
CA LEU A 36 12.97 -7.83 -3.82
C LEU A 36 13.79 -6.56 -4.05
N PHE A 37 14.44 -6.03 -3.01
CA PHE A 37 15.17 -4.76 -3.14
C PHE A 37 16.59 -4.89 -3.70
N GLU A 38 17.17 -6.09 -3.69
CA GLU A 38 18.38 -6.40 -4.46
C GLU A 38 18.08 -6.37 -5.96
N SER A 39 16.93 -6.92 -6.37
CA SER A 39 16.54 -7.02 -7.79
C SER A 39 15.82 -5.77 -8.31
N HIS A 40 15.05 -5.14 -7.44
CA HIS A 40 14.21 -3.96 -7.71
C HIS A 40 14.50 -2.85 -6.69
N PRO A 41 15.70 -2.24 -6.73
CA PRO A 41 16.08 -1.19 -5.80
C PRO A 41 15.13 0.01 -5.85
N GLU A 42 14.47 0.28 -6.97
CA GLU A 42 13.46 1.32 -7.17
C GLU A 42 12.22 1.13 -6.28
N LEU A 43 11.88 -0.11 -5.92
CA LEU A 43 10.74 -0.37 -5.05
C LEU A 43 10.97 0.07 -3.60
N ARG A 44 12.23 0.35 -3.21
CA ARG A 44 12.55 0.94 -1.91
C ARG A 44 11.86 2.28 -1.66
N ASP A 45 11.48 2.97 -2.74
CA ASP A 45 10.84 4.28 -2.70
C ASP A 45 9.31 4.16 -2.53
N VAL A 46 8.75 3.04 -3.01
CA VAL A 46 7.33 2.70 -2.89
C VAL A 46 7.02 2.07 -1.53
N PHE A 47 7.93 1.23 -1.01
CA PHE A 47 7.79 0.57 0.28
C PHE A 47 8.34 1.47 1.40
N ASN A 48 7.53 1.72 2.43
CA ASN A 48 7.95 2.53 3.58
C ASN A 48 9.04 1.82 4.41
N GLN A 49 10.31 2.13 4.14
CA GLN A 49 11.47 1.52 4.81
C GLN A 49 11.50 1.70 6.33
N ALA A 50 10.87 2.74 6.89
CA ALA A 50 10.86 2.94 8.35
C ALA A 50 10.06 1.87 9.07
N ARG A 51 8.84 1.60 8.59
CA ARG A 51 7.98 0.54 9.14
C ARG A 51 8.55 -0.86 8.93
N GLN A 52 9.41 -1.01 7.92
CA GLN A 52 10.13 -2.24 7.66
C GLN A 52 11.24 -2.50 8.68
N ARG A 53 11.98 -1.47 9.14
CA ARG A 53 13.01 -1.67 10.18
C ARG A 53 12.42 -2.10 11.52
N GLU A 54 11.16 -1.77 11.77
CA GLU A 54 10.41 -2.16 12.97
C GLU A 54 9.73 -3.54 12.86
N GLY A 55 9.89 -4.30 11.77
CA GLY A 55 9.29 -5.63 11.60
C GLY A 55 7.75 -5.65 11.38
N LYS A 56 7.06 -4.54 11.64
CA LYS A 56 5.59 -4.42 11.56
C LYS A 56 5.04 -4.65 10.15
N GLN A 57 5.78 -4.27 9.11
CA GLN A 57 5.36 -4.45 7.71
C GLN A 57 5.59 -5.88 7.20
N GLN A 58 6.64 -6.54 7.65
CA GLN A 58 6.92 -7.96 7.40
C GLN A 58 5.79 -8.83 7.95
N ALA A 59 5.37 -8.55 9.19
CA ALA A 59 4.24 -9.23 9.80
C ALA A 59 2.93 -9.04 9.01
N ALA A 60 2.67 -7.85 8.46
CA ALA A 60 1.45 -7.57 7.71
C ALA A 60 1.34 -8.40 6.41
N LEU A 61 2.44 -8.51 5.64
CA LEU A 61 2.45 -9.34 4.42
C LEU A 61 2.31 -10.82 4.75
N ALA A 62 3.05 -11.32 5.75
CA ALA A 62 2.94 -12.71 6.21
C ALA A 62 1.50 -13.04 6.65
N ASN A 63 0.90 -12.17 7.45
CA ASN A 63 -0.47 -12.33 7.94
C ASN A 63 -1.50 -12.32 6.80
N ALA A 64 -1.33 -11.48 5.79
CA ALA A 64 -2.23 -11.44 4.63
C ALA A 64 -2.14 -12.73 3.80
N VAL A 65 -0.92 -13.21 3.50
CA VAL A 65 -0.71 -14.48 2.79
C VAL A 65 -1.27 -15.66 3.60
N TYR A 66 -1.01 -15.68 4.91
CA TYR A 66 -1.52 -16.70 5.82
C TYR A 66 -3.06 -16.71 5.86
N ALA A 67 -3.70 -15.55 6.06
CA ALA A 67 -5.15 -15.45 6.13
C ALA A 67 -5.80 -15.86 4.79
N ALA A 68 -5.20 -15.49 3.67
CA ALA A 68 -5.67 -15.88 2.35
C ALA A 68 -5.52 -17.39 2.11
N ALA A 69 -4.40 -17.99 2.52
CA ALA A 69 -4.17 -19.42 2.41
C ALA A 69 -5.11 -20.24 3.31
N GLN A 70 -5.42 -19.77 4.53
CA GLN A 70 -6.43 -20.39 5.40
C GLN A 70 -7.84 -20.36 4.80
N ASN A 71 -8.14 -19.37 3.96
CA ASN A 71 -9.44 -19.18 3.33
C ASN A 71 -9.40 -19.48 1.81
N ILE A 72 -8.44 -20.28 1.33
CA ILE A 72 -8.19 -20.45 -0.10
C ILE A 72 -9.41 -21.03 -0.86
N GLU A 73 -10.23 -21.84 -0.19
CA GLU A 73 -11.49 -22.35 -0.72
C GLU A 73 -12.58 -21.27 -0.81
N ARG A 74 -12.54 -20.27 0.09
CA ARG A 74 -13.56 -19.21 0.24
C ARG A 74 -12.90 -17.84 0.30
N LEU A 75 -12.18 -17.46 -0.76
CA LEU A 75 -11.48 -16.16 -0.83
C LEU A 75 -12.45 -14.97 -0.74
N GLU A 76 -13.75 -15.18 -0.94
CA GLU A 76 -14.77 -14.16 -0.68
C GLU A 76 -14.75 -13.69 0.79
N ALA A 77 -14.39 -14.57 1.71
CA ALA A 77 -14.30 -14.26 3.14
C ALA A 77 -13.21 -13.25 3.47
N ILE A 78 -12.16 -13.16 2.66
CA ILE A 78 -11.07 -12.19 2.86
C ILE A 78 -11.34 -10.83 2.20
N LEU A 79 -12.42 -10.70 1.41
CA LEU A 79 -12.72 -9.46 0.68
C LEU A 79 -12.75 -8.19 1.56
N PRO A 80 -13.32 -8.20 2.78
CA PRO A 80 -13.27 -7.01 3.64
C PRO A 80 -11.83 -6.59 3.98
N ALA A 81 -10.95 -7.55 4.28
CA ALA A 81 -9.54 -7.29 4.56
C ALA A 81 -8.78 -6.85 3.29
N VAL A 82 -9.06 -7.49 2.16
CA VAL A 82 -8.48 -7.14 0.85
C VAL A 82 -8.84 -5.70 0.49
N ARG A 83 -10.09 -5.27 0.66
CA ARG A 83 -10.51 -3.89 0.36
C ARG A 83 -9.70 -2.84 1.11
N ASN A 84 -9.43 -3.06 2.40
CA ASN A 84 -8.63 -2.15 3.21
C ASN A 84 -7.21 -1.97 2.66
N ILE A 85 -6.61 -3.06 2.17
CA ILE A 85 -5.26 -3.05 1.58
C ILE A 85 -5.31 -2.46 0.16
N ALA A 86 -6.31 -2.85 -0.64
CA ALA A 86 -6.51 -2.39 -2.01
C ALA A 86 -6.65 -0.86 -2.10
N HIS A 87 -7.27 -0.21 -1.10
CA HIS A 87 -7.29 1.25 -1.01
C HIS A 87 -5.88 1.85 -0.92
N LYS A 88 -4.98 1.24 -0.13
CA LYS A 88 -3.58 1.68 0.00
C LYS A 88 -2.83 1.41 -1.30
N HIS A 89 -2.96 0.22 -1.87
CA HIS A 89 -2.34 -0.16 -3.15
C HIS A 89 -2.70 0.82 -4.26
N ARG A 90 -4.00 1.11 -4.42
CA ARG A 90 -4.48 2.08 -5.39
C ARG A 90 -3.93 3.49 -5.13
N ALA A 91 -3.86 3.93 -3.87
CA ALA A 91 -3.29 5.23 -3.52
C ALA A 91 -1.77 5.33 -3.75
N LEU A 92 -1.07 4.20 -3.66
CA LEU A 92 0.37 4.08 -3.93
C LEU A 92 0.68 3.83 -5.41
N GLY A 93 -0.32 3.63 -6.27
CA GLY A 93 -0.11 3.37 -7.69
C GLY A 93 0.30 1.93 -8.00
N VAL A 94 -0.10 0.94 -7.18
CA VAL A 94 0.12 -0.47 -7.51
C VAL A 94 -0.69 -0.86 -8.74
N VAL A 95 -0.06 -1.58 -9.66
CA VAL A 95 -0.65 -2.05 -10.93
C VAL A 95 -0.48 -3.57 -11.08
N PRO A 96 -1.27 -4.23 -11.95
CA PRO A 96 -1.22 -5.68 -12.13
C PRO A 96 0.19 -6.22 -12.43
N GLU A 97 1.01 -5.44 -13.13
CA GLU A 97 2.38 -5.80 -13.53
C GLU A 97 3.34 -5.94 -12.34
N HIS A 98 3.00 -5.39 -11.17
CA HIS A 98 3.79 -5.56 -9.95
C HIS A 98 3.60 -6.93 -9.29
N TYR A 99 2.46 -7.60 -9.50
CA TYR A 99 2.16 -8.87 -8.83
C TYR A 99 3.11 -10.01 -9.25
N PRO A 100 3.41 -10.22 -10.55
CA PRO A 100 4.38 -11.25 -10.95
C PRO A 100 5.75 -11.10 -10.26
N ILE A 101 6.23 -9.85 -10.11
CA ILE A 101 7.50 -9.55 -9.44
C ILE A 101 7.45 -9.99 -7.96
N VAL A 102 6.39 -9.59 -7.25
CA VAL A 102 6.18 -9.97 -5.85
C VAL A 102 6.09 -11.50 -5.70
N GLY A 103 5.31 -12.16 -6.56
CA GLY A 103 5.15 -13.62 -6.55
C GLY A 103 6.46 -14.36 -6.75
N GLN A 104 7.27 -13.93 -7.73
CA GLN A 104 8.59 -14.51 -8.00
C GLN A 104 9.51 -14.44 -6.77
N HIS A 105 9.62 -13.26 -6.15
CA HIS A 105 10.49 -13.09 -5.00
C HIS A 105 9.97 -13.81 -3.75
N LEU A 106 8.64 -13.88 -3.57
CA LEU A 106 8.02 -14.56 -2.43
C LEU A 106 8.26 -16.08 -2.51
N LEU A 107 7.99 -16.70 -3.66
CA LEU A 107 8.18 -18.14 -3.85
C LEU A 107 9.66 -18.53 -3.73
N ALA A 108 10.57 -17.70 -4.27
CA ALA A 108 11.99 -17.91 -4.11
C ALA A 108 12.43 -17.79 -2.64
N ALA A 109 11.88 -16.84 -1.88
CA ALA A 109 12.15 -16.72 -0.45
C ALA A 109 11.65 -17.93 0.35
N ILE A 110 10.46 -18.46 0.03
CA ILE A 110 9.94 -19.70 0.61
C ILE A 110 10.91 -20.86 0.35
N LYS A 111 11.37 -21.01 -0.90
CA LYS A 111 12.35 -22.07 -1.25
C LYS A 111 13.65 -21.92 -0.47
N GLU A 112 14.21 -20.71 -0.38
CA GLU A 112 15.48 -20.49 0.31
C GLU A 112 15.39 -20.72 1.82
N VAL A 113 14.27 -20.38 2.46
CA VAL A 113 14.10 -20.58 3.91
C VAL A 113 13.78 -22.03 4.25
N LEU A 114 12.93 -22.70 3.46
CA LEU A 114 12.51 -24.08 3.74
C LEU A 114 13.45 -25.13 3.14
N GLY A 115 14.36 -24.76 2.24
CA GLY A 115 15.32 -25.66 1.62
C GLY A 115 14.64 -26.84 0.91
N ASP A 116 15.03 -28.06 1.27
CA ASP A 116 14.50 -29.29 0.68
C ASP A 116 13.05 -29.56 1.06
N ALA A 117 12.55 -28.99 2.16
CA ALA A 117 11.16 -29.11 2.57
C ALA A 117 10.20 -28.37 1.60
N ALA A 118 10.69 -27.36 0.87
CA ALA A 118 9.95 -26.74 -0.23
C ALA A 118 10.15 -27.56 -1.52
N THR A 119 9.41 -28.66 -1.63
CA THR A 119 9.39 -29.52 -2.82
C THR A 119 8.79 -28.78 -4.02
N GLY A 120 9.02 -29.30 -5.24
CA GLY A 120 8.44 -28.73 -6.46
C GLY A 120 6.90 -28.73 -6.44
N GLU A 121 6.28 -29.77 -5.87
CA GLU A 121 4.83 -29.86 -5.70
C GLU A 121 4.30 -28.76 -4.77
N ILE A 122 4.99 -28.52 -3.64
CA ILE A 122 4.64 -27.46 -2.69
C ILE A 122 4.78 -26.08 -3.33
N LEU A 123 5.91 -25.80 -3.99
CA LEU A 123 6.10 -24.50 -4.66
C LEU A 123 5.10 -24.26 -5.78
N GLY A 124 4.75 -25.30 -6.55
CA GLY A 124 3.71 -25.23 -7.58
C GLY A 124 2.35 -24.87 -6.99
N ALA A 125 1.95 -25.55 -5.92
CA ALA A 125 0.70 -25.26 -5.21
C ALA A 125 0.67 -23.82 -4.68
N TRP A 126 1.75 -23.34 -4.06
CA TRP A 126 1.85 -21.96 -3.57
C TRP A 126 1.86 -20.93 -4.70
N ALA A 127 2.41 -21.25 -5.87
CA ALA A 127 2.35 -20.40 -7.04
C ALA A 127 0.91 -20.23 -7.57
N GLU A 128 0.16 -21.32 -7.66
CA GLU A 128 -1.26 -21.29 -8.03
C GLU A 128 -2.08 -20.48 -7.00
N ALA A 129 -1.88 -20.74 -5.71
CA ALA A 129 -2.55 -20.01 -4.65
C ALA A 129 -2.23 -18.50 -4.69
N TYR A 130 -0.97 -18.13 -4.92
CA TYR A 130 -0.56 -16.73 -5.07
C TYR A 130 -1.29 -16.06 -6.23
N GLN A 131 -1.40 -16.72 -7.38
CA GLN A 131 -2.10 -16.18 -8.55
C GLN A 131 -3.58 -15.94 -8.28
N GLU A 132 -4.25 -16.89 -7.60
CA GLU A 132 -5.66 -16.72 -7.22
C GLU A 132 -5.84 -15.53 -6.28
N ILE A 133 -5.00 -15.40 -5.26
CA ILE A 133 -5.03 -14.27 -4.32
C ILE A 133 -4.76 -12.95 -5.06
N ALA A 134 -3.71 -12.89 -5.89
CA ALA A 134 -3.36 -11.73 -6.69
C ALA A 134 -4.51 -11.29 -7.60
N SER A 135 -5.23 -12.24 -8.21
CA SER A 135 -6.38 -11.95 -9.07
C SER A 135 -7.50 -11.21 -8.34
N VAL A 136 -7.75 -11.57 -7.08
CA VAL A 136 -8.75 -10.91 -6.23
C VAL A 136 -8.34 -9.46 -5.95
N PHE A 137 -7.08 -9.24 -5.57
CA PHE A 137 -6.56 -7.88 -5.37
C PHE A 137 -6.65 -7.04 -6.64
N ILE A 138 -6.16 -7.57 -7.77
CA ILE A 138 -6.18 -6.89 -9.08
C ILE A 138 -7.62 -6.50 -9.47
N SER A 139 -8.59 -7.38 -9.25
CA SER A 139 -10.00 -7.10 -9.54
C SER A 139 -10.54 -5.97 -8.66
N VAL A 140 -10.30 -6.04 -7.35
CA VAL A 140 -10.78 -5.02 -6.39
C VAL A 140 -10.11 -3.67 -6.66
N GLU A 141 -8.80 -3.65 -6.92
CA GLU A 141 -8.04 -2.44 -7.20
C GLU A 141 -8.50 -1.78 -8.50
N ARG A 142 -8.78 -2.58 -9.55
CA ARG A 142 -9.35 -2.08 -10.80
C ARG A 142 -10.66 -1.32 -10.56
N GLU A 143 -11.58 -1.90 -9.80
CA GLU A 143 -12.83 -1.22 -9.44
C GLU A 143 -12.56 0.08 -8.67
N LEU A 144 -11.58 0.09 -7.76
CA LEU A 144 -11.22 1.28 -6.99
C LEU A 144 -10.60 2.37 -7.87
N TYR A 145 -9.76 2.02 -8.84
CA TYR A 145 -9.22 2.95 -9.82
C TYR A 145 -10.34 3.54 -10.70
N GLU A 146 -11.23 2.71 -11.21
CA GLU A 146 -12.36 3.13 -12.04
C GLU A 146 -13.30 4.07 -11.28
N LYS A 147 -13.70 3.71 -10.05
CA LYS A 147 -14.55 4.55 -9.20
C LYS A 147 -13.89 5.89 -8.87
N ALA A 148 -12.61 5.88 -8.49
CA ALA A 148 -11.89 7.11 -8.15
C ALA A 148 -11.71 8.06 -9.35
N HIS A 149 -11.62 7.50 -10.56
CA HIS A 149 -11.51 8.27 -11.79
C HIS A 149 -12.85 8.79 -12.32
N ALA A 150 -13.91 7.98 -12.23
CA ALA A 150 -15.22 8.30 -12.81
C ALA A 150 -16.03 9.29 -11.97
N GLN A 151 -15.72 9.45 -10.68
CA GLN A 151 -16.41 10.41 -9.82
C GLN A 151 -16.11 11.87 -10.22
N PRO A 152 -17.05 12.81 -9.99
CA PRO A 152 -16.82 14.24 -10.23
C PRO A 152 -15.54 14.74 -9.54
N GLY A 153 -14.68 15.43 -10.29
CA GLY A 153 -13.39 15.92 -9.78
C GLY A 153 -12.34 14.84 -9.53
N GLY A 154 -12.59 13.59 -9.91
CA GLY A 154 -11.65 12.46 -9.84
C GLY A 154 -10.53 12.53 -10.87
N TRP A 155 -9.40 11.86 -10.58
CA TRP A 155 -8.22 11.82 -11.48
C TRP A 155 -7.45 10.50 -11.35
N LYS A 156 -6.61 10.22 -12.34
CA LYS A 156 -5.65 9.10 -12.32
C LYS A 156 -4.26 9.59 -11.91
N GLY A 157 -3.51 8.73 -11.23
CA GLY A 157 -2.14 9.03 -10.82
C GLY A 157 -2.07 10.23 -9.86
N PHE A 158 -1.14 11.14 -10.12
CA PHE A 158 -0.92 12.33 -9.29
C PHE A 158 -1.39 13.60 -10.00
N ARG A 159 -2.12 14.43 -9.28
CA ARG A 159 -2.56 15.77 -9.71
C ARG A 159 -1.86 16.85 -8.88
N ARG A 160 -1.70 18.03 -9.47
CA ARG A 160 -0.95 19.16 -8.88
C ARG A 160 -1.88 20.03 -8.03
N PHE A 161 -1.43 20.32 -6.81
CA PHE A 161 -2.14 21.16 -5.85
C PHE A 161 -1.20 22.19 -5.24
N VAL A 162 -1.66 23.43 -5.17
CA VAL A 162 -0.93 24.53 -4.54
C VAL A 162 -1.29 24.59 -3.06
N VAL A 163 -0.29 24.70 -2.19
CA VAL A 163 -0.49 25.02 -0.77
C VAL A 163 -0.92 26.49 -0.68
N ARG A 164 -2.17 26.74 -0.33
CA ARG A 164 -2.68 28.13 -0.17
C ARG A 164 -2.68 28.59 1.27
N ASN A 165 -2.71 27.66 2.21
CA ASN A 165 -2.60 28.00 3.62
C ASN A 165 -1.78 26.93 4.35
N LYS A 166 -0.87 27.38 5.22
CA LYS A 166 -0.13 26.53 6.14
C LYS A 166 -0.23 27.09 7.56
N ARG A 167 -0.78 26.31 8.48
CA ARG A 167 -0.93 26.69 9.90
C ARG A 167 -0.35 25.64 10.82
N THR A 168 0.52 26.04 11.73
CA THR A 168 0.96 25.19 12.84
C THR A 168 0.05 25.48 14.03
N GLU A 169 -0.84 24.55 14.35
CA GLU A 169 -1.79 24.70 15.48
C GLU A 169 -1.08 24.46 16.82
N ASP A 170 -0.18 23.48 16.86
CA ASP A 170 0.68 23.17 18.00
C ASP A 170 2.05 22.65 17.50
N PRO A 171 3.08 22.51 18.37
CA PRO A 171 4.39 22.01 17.96
C PRO A 171 4.38 20.63 17.28
N HIS A 172 3.32 19.85 17.49
CA HIS A 172 3.15 18.48 17.04
C HIS A 172 2.23 18.34 15.81
N ALA A 173 1.60 19.39 15.29
CA ALA A 173 0.70 19.28 14.14
C ALA A 173 0.75 20.52 13.22
N THR A 174 0.78 20.25 11.91
CA THR A 174 0.70 21.29 10.87
C THR A 174 -0.43 20.98 9.91
N MET A 175 -1.27 21.99 9.68
CA MET A 175 -2.40 21.99 8.77
C MET A 175 -2.00 22.57 7.42
N PHE A 176 -2.45 21.93 6.34
CA PHE A 176 -2.24 22.39 4.96
C PHE A 176 -3.57 22.46 4.22
N ASP A 177 -3.89 23.60 3.63
CA ASP A 177 -5.01 23.76 2.71
C ASP A 177 -4.48 23.71 1.27
N LEU A 178 -4.89 22.69 0.54
CA LEU A 178 -4.46 22.38 -0.82
C LEU A 178 -5.57 22.73 -1.81
N HIS A 179 -5.26 23.61 -2.76
CA HIS A 179 -6.15 23.95 -3.86
C HIS A 179 -5.65 23.33 -5.16
N PRO A 180 -6.55 22.83 -6.03
CA PRO A 180 -6.15 22.29 -7.32
C PRO A 180 -5.51 23.40 -8.16
N GLU A 181 -4.30 23.15 -8.68
CA GLU A 181 -3.54 24.15 -9.45
C GLU A 181 -4.27 24.55 -10.74
N ASP A 182 -4.99 23.60 -11.34
CA ASP A 182 -5.79 23.76 -12.56
C ASP A 182 -7.16 24.45 -12.32
N GLY A 183 -7.52 24.76 -11.07
CA GLY A 183 -8.81 25.36 -10.69
C GLY A 183 -10.03 24.46 -10.87
N GLN A 184 -9.87 23.21 -11.33
CA GLN A 184 -10.99 22.29 -11.58
C GLN A 184 -11.52 21.69 -10.28
N PRO A 185 -12.78 21.19 -10.26
CA PRO A 185 -13.33 20.52 -9.08
C PRO A 185 -12.46 19.38 -8.55
N ILE A 186 -12.54 19.14 -7.23
CA ILE A 186 -11.89 18.03 -6.55
C ILE A 186 -12.90 16.93 -6.21
N ALA A 187 -12.42 15.69 -6.12
CA ALA A 187 -13.24 14.57 -5.70
C ALA A 187 -13.71 14.73 -4.23
N PRO A 188 -14.97 14.39 -3.92
CA PRO A 188 -15.42 14.34 -2.54
C PRO A 188 -14.67 13.26 -1.75
N PHE A 189 -14.65 13.39 -0.43
CA PHE A 189 -14.08 12.39 0.47
C PHE A 189 -14.98 12.17 1.68
N THR A 190 -14.86 11.01 2.32
CA THR A 190 -15.53 10.73 3.60
C THR A 190 -14.54 10.81 4.76
N PRO A 191 -14.97 11.23 5.97
CA PRO A 191 -14.10 11.21 7.15
C PRO A 191 -13.42 9.85 7.36
N GLY A 192 -12.13 9.90 7.70
CA GLY A 192 -11.25 8.71 7.80
C GLY A 192 -10.44 8.43 6.54
N GLN A 193 -10.74 9.07 5.41
CA GLN A 193 -9.91 9.01 4.21
C GLN A 193 -8.64 9.87 4.31
N TYR A 194 -7.71 9.62 3.41
CA TYR A 194 -6.42 10.30 3.30
C TYR A 194 -6.08 10.61 1.84
N LEU A 195 -5.17 11.57 1.62
CA LEU A 195 -4.45 11.73 0.36
C LEU A 195 -3.10 11.02 0.43
N THR A 196 -2.56 10.61 -0.72
CA THR A 196 -1.16 10.20 -0.83
C THR A 196 -0.37 11.28 -1.53
N LEU A 197 0.63 11.81 -0.83
CA LEU A 197 1.53 12.85 -1.29
C LEU A 197 2.78 12.20 -1.91
N LYS A 198 3.19 12.67 -3.08
CA LYS A 198 4.48 12.35 -3.69
C LYS A 198 5.47 13.48 -3.35
N LEU A 199 6.44 13.17 -2.50
CA LEU A 199 7.42 14.12 -1.96
C LEU A 199 8.82 13.77 -2.46
N THR A 200 9.62 14.79 -2.75
CA THR A 200 11.04 14.64 -3.13
C THR A 200 11.86 15.65 -2.32
N PRO A 201 12.24 15.32 -1.07
CA PRO A 201 13.03 16.22 -0.23
C PRO A 201 14.36 16.61 -0.90
N PRO A 202 14.79 17.88 -0.83
CA PRO A 202 16.09 18.29 -1.36
C PRO A 202 17.23 17.45 -0.79
N GLY A 203 18.14 17.00 -1.67
CA GLY A 203 19.28 16.15 -1.29
C GLY A 203 18.96 14.66 -1.14
N ASP A 204 17.69 14.24 -1.25
CA ASP A 204 17.31 12.84 -1.38
C ASP A 204 16.82 12.57 -2.82
N PRO A 205 17.55 11.77 -3.63
CA PRO A 205 17.15 11.48 -5.01
C PRO A 205 15.88 10.62 -5.11
N ARG A 206 15.38 10.10 -3.98
CA ARG A 206 14.26 9.17 -3.93
C ARG A 206 12.92 9.87 -3.87
N THR A 207 11.92 9.23 -4.47
CA THR A 207 10.53 9.65 -4.31
C THR A 207 9.94 9.03 -3.04
N HIS A 208 9.25 9.81 -2.23
CA HIS A 208 8.56 9.34 -1.04
C HIS A 208 7.04 9.46 -1.21
N LEU A 209 6.32 8.33 -1.10
CA LEU A 209 4.87 8.33 -1.03
C LEU A 209 4.42 8.31 0.43
N ARG A 210 3.63 9.30 0.87
CA ARG A 210 3.14 9.39 2.26
C ARG A 210 1.66 9.71 2.32
N HIS A 211 0.95 8.99 3.19
CA HIS A 211 -0.46 9.25 3.45
C HIS A 211 -0.63 10.38 4.46
N ALA A 212 -1.52 11.33 4.16
CA ALA A 212 -1.88 12.42 5.06
C ALA A 212 -3.41 12.40 5.27
N PRO A 213 -3.90 12.29 6.52
CA PRO A 213 -5.33 12.29 6.82
C PRO A 213 -6.04 13.54 6.30
N LEU A 214 -7.21 13.35 5.70
CA LEU A 214 -8.09 14.44 5.28
C LEU A 214 -8.95 14.91 6.46
N MET A 215 -9.04 16.23 6.61
CA MET A 215 -9.87 16.90 7.60
C MET A 215 -11.06 17.58 6.91
N PRO A 216 -12.24 17.61 7.55
CA PRO A 216 -13.39 18.35 7.03
C PRO A 216 -13.07 19.82 6.77
N VAL A 217 -13.45 20.31 5.61
CA VAL A 217 -13.33 21.70 5.17
C VAL A 217 -14.35 21.95 4.07
N GLU A 218 -14.91 23.16 4.01
CA GLU A 218 -15.85 23.55 2.97
C GLU A 218 -15.13 24.13 1.74
N GLY A 219 -15.72 23.94 0.56
CA GLY A 219 -15.23 24.48 -0.71
C GLY A 219 -14.33 23.54 -1.50
N ASN A 220 -13.74 24.06 -2.59
CA ASN A 220 -12.88 23.30 -3.49
C ASN A 220 -11.43 23.20 -2.96
N VAL A 221 -11.29 22.67 -1.76
CA VAL A 221 -10.02 22.58 -1.01
C VAL A 221 -9.91 21.25 -0.28
N TYR A 222 -8.71 20.67 -0.25
CA TYR A 222 -8.40 19.59 0.68
C TYR A 222 -7.62 20.13 1.87
N ARG A 223 -8.04 19.78 3.08
CA ARG A 223 -7.31 20.08 4.30
C ARG A 223 -6.63 18.84 4.84
N LEU A 224 -5.33 18.93 5.09
CA LEU A 224 -4.51 17.85 5.66
C LEU A 224 -4.06 18.22 7.06
N GLN A 225 -4.03 17.23 7.96
CA GLN A 225 -3.35 17.34 9.25
C GLN A 225 -2.11 16.43 9.26
N VAL A 226 -0.93 17.03 9.34
CA VAL A 226 0.35 16.31 9.37
C VAL A 226 0.95 16.43 10.76
N LYS A 227 1.01 15.30 11.46
CA LYS A 227 1.58 15.24 12.81
C LYS A 227 3.10 15.09 12.78
N GLN A 228 3.75 15.64 13.80
CA GLN A 228 5.10 15.27 14.18
C GLN A 228 5.09 13.83 14.69
N LEU A 229 6.01 13.03 14.18
CA LEU A 229 6.25 11.70 14.71
C LEU A 229 7.39 11.83 15.74
N GLU A 230 7.23 11.19 16.90
CA GLU A 230 8.15 11.32 18.04
C GLU A 230 9.48 10.57 17.83
N GLU A 231 9.46 9.54 16.99
CA GLU A 231 10.66 8.78 16.62
C GLU A 231 11.33 9.41 15.38
N ARG A 232 12.65 9.26 15.23
CA ARG A 232 13.42 9.72 14.05
C ARG A 232 13.72 8.56 13.11
N THR A 233 12.69 7.99 12.54
CA THR A 233 12.77 7.08 11.40
C THR A 233 12.85 7.87 10.07
N ARG A 234 13.23 7.21 8.98
CA ARG A 234 13.25 7.82 7.64
C ARG A 234 11.85 8.15 7.09
N ALA A 235 10.78 7.53 7.60
CA ALA A 235 9.43 7.95 7.25
C ALA A 235 9.15 9.36 7.75
N ASP A 236 9.80 9.71 8.85
CA ASP A 236 9.70 11.02 9.48
C ASP A 236 10.42 12.06 8.65
N GLU A 237 11.48 11.72 7.91
CA GLU A 237 12.20 12.69 7.06
C GLU A 237 11.29 13.32 5.98
N ALA A 238 10.45 12.52 5.31
CA ALA A 238 9.57 13.04 4.25
C ALA A 238 8.42 13.91 4.82
N LEU A 239 7.80 13.49 5.93
CA LEU A 239 6.75 14.28 6.59
C LEU A 239 7.32 15.50 7.32
N THR A 240 8.54 15.40 7.84
CA THR A 240 9.30 16.50 8.41
C THR A 240 9.66 17.51 7.33
N PHE A 241 10.11 17.05 6.16
CA PHE A 241 10.32 17.90 4.99
C PHE A 241 9.04 18.66 4.63
N LEU A 242 7.90 17.96 4.52
CA LEU A 242 6.60 18.58 4.26
C LEU A 242 6.28 19.67 5.30
N ARG A 243 6.47 19.39 6.59
CA ARG A 243 6.20 20.37 7.67
C ARG A 243 7.15 21.56 7.68
N GLN A 244 8.45 21.31 7.51
CA GLN A 244 9.49 22.33 7.72
C GLN A 244 9.79 23.15 6.48
N HIS A 245 9.73 22.55 5.29
CA HIS A 245 10.26 23.16 4.07
C HIS A 245 9.17 23.55 3.07
N VAL A 246 8.06 22.83 2.98
CA VAL A 246 6.96 23.21 2.08
C VAL A 246 6.26 24.44 2.64
N GLN A 247 6.10 25.48 1.84
CA GLN A 247 5.47 26.76 2.20
C GLN A 247 4.23 27.03 1.36
N GLU A 248 3.51 28.10 1.71
CA GLU A 248 2.44 28.63 0.86
C GLU A 248 2.99 29.04 -0.51
N GLY A 249 2.28 28.68 -1.57
CA GLY A 249 2.70 28.84 -2.96
C GLY A 249 3.37 27.59 -3.56
N ASP A 250 3.90 26.67 -2.74
CA ASP A 250 4.50 25.43 -3.24
C ASP A 250 3.46 24.48 -3.82
N VAL A 251 3.92 23.62 -4.74
CA VAL A 251 3.08 22.64 -5.41
C VAL A 251 3.38 21.23 -4.93
N LEU A 252 2.34 20.52 -4.54
CA LEU A 252 2.37 19.12 -4.15
C LEU A 252 1.68 18.25 -5.22
N LEU A 253 2.24 17.07 -5.45
CA LEU A 253 1.65 16.02 -6.27
C LEU A 253 0.87 15.06 -5.38
N VAL A 254 -0.44 14.90 -5.64
CA VAL A 254 -1.33 14.13 -4.78
C VAL A 254 -2.15 13.10 -5.56
N ALA A 255 -2.25 11.88 -5.03
CA ALA A 255 -3.18 10.88 -5.53
C ALA A 255 -4.59 11.11 -4.96
N SER A 256 -5.62 10.64 -5.65
CA SER A 256 -7.03 10.80 -5.26
C SER A 256 -7.33 10.20 -3.88
N PRO A 257 -8.34 10.75 -3.14
CA PRO A 257 -8.72 10.28 -1.82
C PRO A 257 -8.84 8.77 -1.71
N ALA A 258 -8.38 8.22 -0.59
CA ALA A 258 -8.31 6.78 -0.35
C ALA A 258 -8.61 6.42 1.10
N GLY A 259 -8.83 5.12 1.34
CA GLY A 259 -9.18 4.59 2.64
C GLY A 259 -10.65 4.25 2.75
N VAL A 260 -10.93 3.39 3.72
CA VAL A 260 -12.29 3.07 4.15
C VAL A 260 -12.73 4.04 5.24
N SER A 261 -14.03 4.33 5.28
CA SER A 261 -14.62 5.13 6.35
C SER A 261 -14.37 4.45 7.71
N SER A 262 -14.07 5.23 8.75
CA SER A 262 -13.90 4.73 10.11
C SER A 262 -15.21 4.27 10.78
N LYS A 263 -16.30 4.13 10.01
CA LYS A 263 -17.57 3.57 10.48
C LYS A 263 -17.66 2.09 10.06
N GLN A 264 -17.05 1.24 10.88
CA GLN A 264 -17.57 -0.10 11.21
C GLN A 264 -17.47 -0.26 12.73
#